data_AF-A0A849GZZ0-F1
#
_entry.id   AF-A0A849GZZ0-F1
#
_cell.length_a   1.000
_cell.length_b   1.000
_cell.length_c   1.000
_cell.angle_alpha   90.00
_cell.angle_beta   90.00
_cell.angle_gamma   90.00
#
_symmetry.space_group_name_H-M   'P 1'
#
loop_
_entity.id
_entity.type
_entity.pdbx_description
1 polymer ?
#
loop_
_entity_poly.entity_id
_entity_poly.type
_entity_poly.pdbx_seq_one_letter_code
_entity_poly.pdbx_strand_id
1 'polypeptide(L)' 'MRRLLEAVNHPVTRLSRVRFGPIRLGELPAGQWRELDTAEIRALHASVGSETKR' A
#
# COMPACT_ATOMS: atom_id res chain seq x y z
N MET A 1 -7.53 8.07 -8.73
CA MET A 1 -8.55 7.09 -9.17
C MET A 1 -9.96 7.64 -9.26
N ARG A 2 -10.56 8.24 -8.23
CA ARG A 2 -11.93 8.79 -8.36
C ARG A 2 -12.12 9.68 -9.60
N ARG A 3 -11.26 10.70 -9.76
CA ARG A 3 -11.27 11.60 -10.93
C ARG A 3 -11.07 10.89 -12.28
N LEU A 4 -10.23 9.85 -12.31
CA LEU A 4 -9.93 9.12 -13.55
C LEU A 4 -11.16 8.33 -14.04
N LEU A 5 -11.84 7.64 -13.12
CA LEU A 5 -13.01 6.84 -13.45
C LEU A 5 -14.25 7.70 -13.67
N GLU A 6 -14.35 8.82 -12.96
CA GLU A 6 -15.37 9.85 -13.20
C GLU A 6 -15.28 10.41 -14.62
N ALA A 7 -14.07 10.65 -15.15
CA ALA A 7 -13.87 11.15 -16.52
C ALA A 7 -14.42 10.20 -17.61
N VAL A 8 -14.64 8.93 -17.30
CA VAL A 8 -15.24 7.92 -18.21
C VAL A 8 -16.65 7.52 -17.77
N ASN A 9 -17.33 8.37 -16.98
CA ASN A 9 -18.68 8.16 -16.47
C ASN A 9 -18.84 6.88 -15.64
N HIS A 10 -17.80 6.47 -14.90
CA HIS A 10 -17.86 5.33 -13.98
C HIS A 10 -17.60 5.79 -12.53
N PRO A 11 -18.67 6.16 -11.78
CA PRO A 11 -18.50 6.67 -10.42
C PRO A 11 -18.01 5.57 -9.46
N VAL A 12 -17.00 5.90 -8.66
CA VAL A 12 -16.44 4.98 -7.65
C VAL A 12 -17.31 5.01 -6.39
N THR A 13 -17.93 3.89 -6.02
CA THR A 13 -18.73 3.78 -4.79
C THR A 13 -17.85 3.45 -3.57
N ARG A 14 -16.84 2.59 -3.74
CA ARG A 14 -15.88 2.21 -2.69
C ARG A 14 -14.45 2.18 -3.24
N LEU A 15 -13.51 2.71 -2.47
CA LEU A 15 -12.08 2.69 -2.79
C LEU A 15 -11.30 2.28 -1.54
N SER A 16 -10.52 1.21 -1.64
CA SER A 16 -9.64 0.74 -0.57
C SER A 16 -8.25 0.48 -1.13
N ARG A 17 -7.22 0.87 -0.37
CA ARG A 17 -5.82 0.59 -0.71
C ARG A 17 -5.40 -0.70 -0.01
N VAL A 18 -5.34 -1.79 -0.75
CA VAL A 18 -4.99 -3.13 -0.23
C VAL A 18 -3.49 -3.43 -0.26
N ARG A 19 -2.69 -2.58 -0.91
CA ARG A 19 -1.24 -2.73 -1.06
C ARG A 19 -0.58 -1.37 -1.27
N PHE A 20 0.65 -1.22 -0.80
CA PHE A 20 1.52 -0.09 -1.12
C PHE A 20 2.95 -0.60 -1.37
N GLY A 21 3.45 -0.41 -2.60
CA GLY A 21 4.73 -0.99 -3.00
C GLY A 21 4.78 -2.50 -2.74
N PRO A 22 5.80 -3.03 -2.04
CA PRO A 22 5.87 -4.46 -1.69
C PRO A 22 4.93 -4.86 -0.54
N ILE A 23 4.37 -3.92 0.23
CA ILE A 23 3.63 -4.20 1.47
C ILE A 23 2.14 -4.42 1.20
N ARG A 24 1.57 -5.50 1.73
CA ARG A 24 0.14 -5.83 1.64
C ARG A 24 -0.58 -5.50 2.95
N LEU A 25 -1.84 -5.07 2.84
CA LEU A 25 -2.71 -4.82 4.01
C LEU A 25 -3.03 -6.13 4.76
N GLY A 26 -3.21 -7.24 4.03
CA GLY A 26 -3.49 -8.55 4.62
C GLY A 26 -4.78 -8.54 5.44
N GLU A 27 -4.71 -9.13 6.63
CA GLU A 27 -5.84 -9.27 7.57
C GLU A 27 -5.87 -8.18 8.65
N LEU A 28 -5.13 -7.07 8.46
CA LEU A 28 -5.09 -5.98 9.44
C LEU A 28 -6.47 -5.33 9.59
N PRO A 29 -7.07 -5.34 10.79
CA PRO A 29 -8.39 -4.76 10.99
C PRO A 29 -8.40 -3.24 10.75
N ALA A 30 -9.58 -2.72 10.39
CA ALA A 30 -9.74 -1.28 10.20
C ALA A 30 -9.36 -0.50 11.46
N GLY A 31 -8.58 0.57 11.29
CA GLY A 31 -8.11 1.44 12.38
C GLY A 31 -6.91 0.89 13.17
N GLN A 32 -6.44 -0.32 12.87
CA GLN A 32 -5.27 -0.90 13.51
C GLN A 32 -3.99 -0.61 12.73
N TRP A 33 -2.86 -0.77 13.41
CA TRP A 33 -1.53 -0.72 12.83
C TRP A 33 -0.70 -1.89 13.34
N ARG A 34 0.37 -2.21 12.61
CA ARG A 34 1.38 -3.18 13.03
C ARG A 34 2.75 -2.69 12.60
N GLU A 35 3.78 -3.13 13.29
CA GLU A 35 5.14 -2.96 12.82
C GLU A 35 5.40 -3.83 11.58
N LEU A 36 6.28 -3.35 10.70
CA LEU A 36 6.75 -4.11 9.56
C LEU A 36 7.83 -5.09 10.03
N ASP A 37 7.82 -6.29 9.48
CA ASP A 37 8.91 -7.22 9.73
C ASP A 37 10.18 -6.83 8.95
N THR A 38 11.30 -7.46 9.27
CA THR A 38 12.59 -7.16 8.63
C THR A 38 12.58 -7.45 7.12
N ALA A 39 11.83 -8.44 6.65
CA ALA A 39 11.75 -8.76 5.23
C ALA A 39 10.97 -7.67 4.47
N GLU A 40 9.88 -7.17 5.06
CA GLU A 40 9.08 -6.07 4.54
C GLU A 40 9.87 -4.76 4.46
N ILE A 41 10.65 -4.43 5.49
CA ILE A 41 11.52 -3.25 5.51
C ILE A 41 12.55 -3.33 4.38
N ARG A 42 13.24 -4.48 4.24
CA ARG A 42 14.21 -4.70 3.16
C ARG A 42 13.57 -4.60 1.79
N ALA A 43 12.39 -5.18 1.60
CA ALA A 43 11.67 -5.12 0.34
C ALA A 43 11.29 -3.66 0.00
N LEU A 44 10.88 -2.87 0.98
CA LEU A 44 10.55 -1.46 0.79
C LEU A 44 11.77 -0.65 0.35
N HIS A 45 12.91 -0.82 1.01
CA HIS A 45 14.17 -0.16 0.65
C HIS A 45 14.63 -0.56 -0.76
N ALA A 46 14.60 -1.86 -1.08
CA ALA A 46 14.91 -2.36 -2.42
C ALA A 46 14.00 -1.77 -3.50
N SER A 47 12.72 -1.51 -3.21
CA SER A 47 11.76 -0.97 -4.18
C SER A 47 12.07 0.46 -4.64
N VAL A 48 12.89 1.19 -3.89
CA VAL A 48 13.32 2.56 -4.21
C VAL A 48 14.84 2.66 -4.42
N GLY A 49 15.55 1.53 -4.45
CA GLY A 49 17.01 1.49 -4.61
C GLY A 49 17.80 2.06 -3.42
N SER A 50 17.22 2.07 -2.23
CA SER A 50 17.91 2.48 -1.00
C SER A 50 18.42 1.27 -0.21
N GLU A 51 19.51 1.43 0.54
CA GLU A 51 20.02 0.40 1.44
C GLU A 51 19.38 0.51 2.82
N THR A 52 19.10 -0.63 3.47
CA THR A 52 18.67 -0.66 4.88
C THR A 52 19.87 -0.41 5.77
N LYS A 53 19.99 0.80 6.32
CA LYS A 53 20.92 1.07 7.43
C LYS A 53 20.42 0.36 8.69
N ARG A 54 21.31 -0.40 9.31
CA ARG A 54 21.09 -1.09 10.59
C ARG A 54 20.97 -0.10 11.74
#